data_AF-A0A0S8I697-F1
#
_entry.id   AF-A0A0S8I697-F1
#
_cell.length_a   1.000
_cell.length_b   1.000
_cell.length_c   1.000
_cell.angle_alpha   90.00
_cell.angle_beta   90.00
_cell.angle_gamma   90.00
#
_symmetry.space_group_name_H-M   'P 1'
#
loop_
_entity.id
_entity.type
_entity.pdbx_description
1 polymer ?
#
loop_
_entity_poly.entity_id
_entity_poly.type
_entity_poly.pdbx_seq_one_letter_code
_entity_poly.pdbx_strand_id
1 'polypeptide(L)' 'MIAVTDTPISPAGRVADIVLLAERKSAAYFKSLTSAVTLVKCLAGGVSLNNRCSLEMLKSFDQIDNEWEHFLI' A
#
# COMPACT_ATOMS: atom_id res chain seq x y z
N MET A 1 -6.13 -7.20 -12.97
CA MET A 1 -6.49 -6.13 -12.03
C MET A 1 -6.12 -6.56 -10.61
N ILE A 2 -5.43 -5.71 -9.86
CA ILE A 2 -5.08 -5.95 -8.44
C ILE A 2 -5.93 -5.03 -7.58
N ALA A 3 -6.56 -5.55 -6.52
CA ALA A 3 -7.29 -4.75 -5.54
C ALA A 3 -6.63 -4.84 -4.16
N VAL A 4 -6.51 -3.70 -3.47
CA VAL A 4 -6.13 -3.64 -2.05
C VAL A 4 -7.39 -3.36 -1.23
N THR A 5 -7.74 -4.25 -0.31
CA THR A 5 -8.99 -4.15 0.47
C THR A 5 -8.83 -4.83 1.83
N ASP A 6 -9.70 -4.48 2.77
CA ASP A 6 -9.82 -5.13 4.08
C ASP A 6 -10.59 -6.45 4.03
N THR A 7 -11.29 -6.75 2.92
CA THR A 7 -12.04 -7.99 2.77
C THR A 7 -12.10 -8.47 1.31
N PRO A 8 -11.92 -9.78 1.05
CA PRO A 8 -11.94 -10.32 -0.32
C PRO A 8 -13.32 -10.26 -0.97
N ILE A 9 -14.38 -10.17 -0.17
CA ILE A 9 -15.76 -10.11 -0.68
C ILE A 9 -16.23 -8.68 -0.99
N SER A 10 -15.37 -7.68 -0.87
CA SER A 10 -15.69 -6.30 -1.27
C SER A 10 -15.98 -6.22 -2.77
N PRO A 11 -16.74 -5.21 -3.25
CA PRO A 11 -17.00 -5.06 -4.68
C PRO A 11 -15.71 -5.07 -5.50
N ALA A 12 -14.66 -4.38 -5.04
CA ALA A 12 -13.35 -4.36 -5.67
C ALA A 12 -12.64 -5.72 -5.61
N GLY A 13 -12.72 -6.42 -4.47
CA GLY A 13 -12.13 -7.76 -4.33
C GLY A 13 -12.77 -8.80 -5.26
N ARG A 14 -14.09 -8.73 -5.47
CA ARG A 14 -14.82 -9.68 -6.33
C ARG A 14 -14.49 -9.59 -7.82
N VAL A 15 -14.05 -8.42 -8.29
CA VAL A 15 -13.75 -8.19 -9.72
C VAL A 15 -12.24 -8.19 -10.01
N ALA A 16 -11.39 -8.39 -9.01
CA ALA A 16 -9.93 -8.39 -9.17
C ALA A 16 -9.38 -9.81 -9.39
N ASP A 17 -8.33 -9.92 -10.18
CA ASP A 17 -7.58 -11.18 -10.39
C ASP A 17 -6.73 -11.52 -9.15
N ILE A 18 -6.24 -10.49 -8.46
CA ILE A 18 -5.43 -10.60 -7.25
C ILE A 18 -5.97 -9.64 -6.20
N VAL A 19 -6.20 -10.15 -4.99
CA VAL A 19 -6.65 -9.36 -3.84
C VAL A 19 -5.56 -9.33 -2.77
N LEU A 20 -5.09 -8.14 -2.45
CA LEU A 20 -4.13 -7.87 -1.39
C LEU A 20 -4.90 -7.40 -0.14
N LEU A 21 -4.82 -8.18 0.92
CA LEU A 21 -5.54 -7.89 2.16
C LEU A 21 -4.73 -6.94 3.04
N ALA A 22 -5.32 -5.79 3.33
CA ALA A 22 -4.81 -4.84 4.33
C ALA A 22 -5.78 -4.84 5.52
N GLU A 23 -5.53 -5.73 6.49
CA GLU A 23 -6.36 -5.86 7.69
C GLU A 23 -6.38 -4.56 8.51
N ARG A 24 -7.57 -4.25 9.05
CA ARG A 24 -7.79 -3.14 9.99
C ARG A 24 -8.13 -3.70 11.36
N LYS A 25 -7.19 -3.66 12.31
CA LYS A 25 -7.45 -4.04 13.72
C LYS A 25 -7.73 -2.86 14.66
N SER A 26 -7.88 -1.64 14.14
CA SER A 26 -8.15 -0.46 14.98
C SER A 26 -9.66 -0.19 15.12
N ALA A 27 -10.12 0.03 16.35
CA ALA A 27 -11.50 0.42 16.69
C ALA A 27 -11.84 1.86 16.27
N ALA A 28 -10.87 2.63 15.79
CA ALA A 28 -11.10 3.97 15.27
C ALA A 28 -11.71 3.88 13.86
N TYR A 29 -12.96 4.34 13.73
CA TYR A 29 -13.70 4.47 12.46
C TYR A 29 -12.95 5.29 11.39
N PHE A 30 -11.92 6.06 11.78
CA PHE A 30 -11.05 6.79 10.88
C PHE A 30 -9.97 5.87 10.29
N LYS A 31 -10.40 5.15 9.24
CA LYS A 31 -9.62 4.72 8.06
C LYS A 31 -8.09 4.86 8.19
N SER A 32 -7.42 3.88 8.78
CA SER A 32 -5.95 3.79 8.65
C SER A 32 -5.59 3.34 7.22
N LEU A 33 -5.58 4.30 6.29
CA LEU A 33 -4.92 4.19 4.98
C LEU A 33 -3.47 3.73 5.13
N THR A 34 -2.86 3.98 6.30
CA THR A 34 -1.52 3.51 6.70
C THR A 34 -1.30 2.03 6.40
N SER A 35 -2.26 1.14 6.68
CA SER A 35 -2.11 -0.30 6.40
C SER A 35 -1.93 -0.60 4.91
N ALA A 36 -2.75 0.03 4.06
CA ALA A 36 -2.66 -0.11 2.61
C ALA A 36 -1.40 0.56 2.06
N VAL A 37 -1.04 1.74 2.56
CA VAL A 37 0.18 2.47 2.19
C VAL A 37 1.43 1.66 2.55
N THR A 38 1.52 1.14 3.77
CA THR A 38 2.64 0.28 4.20
C THR A 38 2.75 -0.97 3.33
N LEU A 39 1.63 -1.59 2.96
CA LEU A 39 1.64 -2.75 2.07
C LEU A 39 2.22 -2.40 0.68
N VAL A 40 1.83 -1.25 0.12
CA VAL A 40 2.40 -0.75 -1.14
C VAL A 40 3.89 -0.45 -0.99
N LYS A 41 4.35 0.12 0.12
CA LYS A 41 5.78 0.35 0.41
C LYS A 41 6.57 -0.96 0.44
N CYS A 42 6.06 -1.97 1.12
CA CYS A 42 6.72 -3.27 1.20
C CYS A 42 6.86 -3.91 -0.19
N LEU A 43 5.84 -3.78 -1.05
CA LEU A 43 5.89 -4.25 -2.43
C LEU A 43 6.95 -3.49 -3.24
N ALA A 44 6.94 -2.15 -3.19
CA ALA A 44 7.92 -1.31 -3.88
C ALA A 44 9.35 -1.62 -3.43
N GLY A 45 9.58 -1.75 -2.12
CA GLY A 45 10.87 -2.12 -1.54
C GLY A 45 11.31 -3.52 -1.96
N GLY A 46 10.41 -4.51 -1.89
CA GLY A 46 10.70 -5.88 -2.31
C GLY A 46 11.06 -6.01 -3.79
N VAL A 47 10.32 -5.33 -4.66
CA VAL A 47 10.64 -5.25 -6.11
C VAL A 47 11.98 -4.56 -6.34
N SER A 48 12.25 -3.47 -5.63
CA SER A 48 13.50 -2.71 -5.75
C SER A 48 14.71 -3.54 -5.32
N LEU A 49 14.59 -4.31 -4.24
CA LEU A 49 15.63 -5.24 -3.77
C LEU A 49 15.88 -6.35 -4.79
N ASN A 50 14.83 -6.93 -5.38
CA ASN A 50 14.96 -8.05 -6.30
C ASN A 50 15.54 -7.64 -7.66
N ASN A 51 15.20 -6.43 -8.14
CA ASN A 51 15.62 -5.93 -9.45
C ASN A 51 16.91 -5.08 -9.42
N ARG A 52 17.58 -4.95 -8.26
CA ARG A 52 18.72 -4.03 -8.04
C ARG A 52 18.42 -2.61 -8.54
N CYS A 53 17.21 -2.11 -8.27
CA CYS A 53 16.86 -0.74 -8.64
C CYS A 53 17.81 0.26 -7.94
N SER A 54 18.18 1.31 -8.68
CA SER A 54 19.01 2.42 -8.19
C SER A 54 18.44 3.02 -6.90
N LEU A 55 19.33 3.44 -5.98
CA LEU A 55 18.99 4.24 -4.79
C LEU A 55 18.12 5.47 -5.12
N GLU A 56 18.19 5.99 -6.35
CA GLU A 56 17.34 7.10 -6.80
C GLU A 56 15.86 6.73 -6.89
N MET A 57 15.53 5.49 -7.27
CA MET A 57 14.14 5.04 -7.33
C MET A 57 13.57 4.93 -5.91
N LEU A 58 14.36 4.43 -4.95
CA LEU A 58 14.00 4.42 -3.55
C LEU A 58 13.81 5.85 -2.99
N LYS A 59 14.68 6.80 -3.36
CA LYS A 59 14.51 8.22 -2.98
C LYS A 59 13.21 8.83 -3.53
N SER A 60 12.82 8.48 -4.76
CA SER A 60 11.55 8.96 -5.32
C SER A 60 10.33 8.40 -4.58
N PHE A 61 10.41 7.16 -4.07
CA PHE A 61 9.37 6.59 -3.20
C PHE A 61 9.31 7.31 -1.85
N ASP A 62 10.46 7.67 -1.28
CA ASP A 62 10.55 8.42 -0.02
C ASP A 62 9.97 9.83 -0.14
N GLN A 63 10.13 10.47 -1.31
CA GLN A 63 9.55 11.77 -1.58
C GLN A 63 8.02 11.69 -1.72
N ILE A 64 7.51 10.69 -2.44
CA ILE A 64 6.08 10.40 -2.53
C ILE A 64 5.53 10.15 -1.10
N ASP A 65 6.26 9.40 -0.28
CA ASP A 65 5.84 9.09 1.09
C ASP A 65 5.66 10.33 1.98
N ASN A 66 6.61 11.27 1.92
CA ASN A 66 6.51 12.56 2.61
C ASN A 66 5.28 13.37 2.17
N GLU A 67 4.88 13.28 0.90
CA GLU A 67 3.66 13.91 0.41
C GLU A 67 2.41 13.23 0.99
N TRP A 68 2.39 11.90 1.10
CA TRP A 68 1.25 11.17 1.69
C TRP A 68 1.13 11.37 3.20
N GLU A 69 2.22 11.51 3.96
CA GLU A 69 2.14 11.85 5.39
C GLU A 69 1.43 13.19 5.63
N HIS A 70 1.62 14.17 4.74
CA HIS A 70 0.92 15.45 4.80
C HIS A 70 -0.60 15.34 4.62
N PHE A 71 -1.09 14.29 3.95
CA PHE A 71 -2.51 14.07 3.71
C PHE A 71 -3.18 13.12 4.71
N LEU A 72 -2.40 12.47 5.58
CA LEU A 72 -2.87 11.43 6.50
C LEU A 72 -2.84 11.86 7.98
N ILE A 73 -2.38 13.09 8.27
CA ILE A 73 -2.46 13.78 9.57
C ILE A 73 -3.59 14.80 9.52
#